data_AF-A0A482VZG3-F1
#
_entry.id   AF-A0A482VZG3-F1
#
_cell.length_a   1.000
_cell.length_b   1.000
_cell.length_c   1.000
_cell.angle_alpha   90.00
_cell.angle_beta   90.00
_cell.angle_gamma   90.00
#
_symmetry.space_group_name_H-M   'P 1'
#
loop_
_entity.id
_entity.type
_entity.pdbx_description
1 polymer ?
#
loop_
_entity_poly.entity_id
_entity_poly.type
_entity_poly.pdbx_seq_one_letter_code
_entity_poly.pdbx_strand_id
1 'polypeptide(L)'
;MNFDGLLGFIIAEEKYLLDPKKWMIEKNFVNNSLDNLGIYQNWTIADVIKDKHASYKGVPSDHCLMEILAKDCYISPFCREMMLAPRVDKGYLLTHRLLYLQIVRLKQCPFNNHKFQDLTRKFCSLILRETRTNQHLGFPAHDIALEQSKSELKLRCHSKRLILVVLCGLEGYAEFLNENWKDEILSWQTPFGCYKSEDQSDFKRSSNVISFGCTDHATGLGAAALALNLRFEISRPDNRNS
;
A
#
# COMPACT_ATOMS: atom_id res chain seq x y z
N MET A 1 -10.94 -11.32 24.41
CA MET A 1 -9.77 -11.43 23.45
C MET A 1 -8.74 -12.41 24.00
N ASN A 2 -8.94 -13.78 23.72
CA ASN A 2 -8.27 -15.03 24.12
C ASN A 2 -6.77 -15.00 23.80
N PHE A 3 -5.92 -14.77 24.75
CA PHE A 3 -4.45 -14.83 24.91
C PHE A 3 -3.84 -15.86 23.95
N ASP A 4 -4.59 -16.83 23.35
CA ASP A 4 -4.12 -17.83 22.37
C ASP A 4 -4.24 -17.31 20.93
N GLY A 5 -5.08 -16.38 20.72
CA GLY A 5 -5.28 -15.70 19.42
C GLY A 5 -4.26 -14.56 19.19
N LEU A 6 -3.77 -13.89 20.24
CA LEU A 6 -2.78 -12.80 20.13
C LEU A 6 -1.36 -13.37 19.97
N LEU A 7 -1.01 -14.48 20.64
CA LEU A 7 0.31 -15.13 20.46
C LEU A 7 0.38 -15.80 19.08
N GLY A 8 -0.72 -16.37 18.62
CA GLY A 8 -0.80 -16.93 17.25
C GLY A 8 -0.65 -15.85 16.18
N PHE A 9 -1.05 -14.69 16.44
CA PHE A 9 -0.92 -13.54 15.52
C PHE A 9 0.52 -13.01 15.50
N ILE A 10 1.08 -12.82 16.61
CA ILE A 10 2.47 -12.30 16.66
C ILE A 10 3.42 -13.31 16.01
N ILE A 11 3.09 -14.52 16.14
CA ILE A 11 3.95 -15.56 15.53
C ILE A 11 3.73 -15.59 14.02
N ALA A 12 2.51 -15.38 13.56
CA ALA A 12 2.21 -15.40 12.12
C ALA A 12 2.77 -14.14 11.43
N GLU A 13 2.74 -13.02 12.10
CA GLU A 13 3.36 -11.79 11.56
C GLU A 13 4.87 -11.94 11.41
N GLU A 14 5.49 -12.44 12.43
CA GLU A 14 6.96 -12.64 12.38
C GLU A 14 7.32 -13.72 11.35
N LYS A 15 6.44 -14.60 11.21
CA LYS A 15 6.79 -15.73 10.31
C LYS A 15 6.58 -15.34 8.84
N TYR A 16 5.58 -14.50 8.58
CA TYR A 16 5.30 -14.35 7.13
C TYR A 16 5.59 -12.90 6.70
N LEU A 17 5.25 -11.94 7.49
CA LEU A 17 5.36 -10.55 7.02
C LEU A 17 6.75 -9.98 7.31
N LEU A 18 7.53 -10.55 8.30
CA LEU A 18 8.79 -9.88 8.67
C LEU A 18 9.97 -10.65 8.09
N ASP A 19 9.66 -11.65 7.24
CA ASP A 19 10.75 -12.34 6.55
C ASP A 19 11.00 -11.67 5.18
N PRO A 20 12.13 -10.93 5.08
CA PRO A 20 12.38 -10.14 3.86
C PRO A 20 12.52 -11.03 2.62
N LYS A 21 12.98 -12.28 2.81
CA LYS A 21 13.16 -13.17 1.65
C LYS A 21 11.82 -13.46 0.96
N LYS A 22 10.82 -13.34 1.75
CA LYS A 22 9.49 -13.66 1.16
C LYS A 22 8.96 -12.50 0.32
N TRP A 23 9.53 -11.36 0.58
CA TRP A 23 9.04 -10.19 -0.19
C TRP A 23 9.98 -9.87 -1.35
N MET A 24 11.09 -10.60 -1.37
CA MET A 24 12.02 -10.37 -2.50
C MET A 24 11.59 -11.22 -3.71
N ILE A 25 10.71 -10.63 -4.49
CA ILE A 25 10.20 -11.37 -5.67
C ILE A 25 11.04 -10.97 -6.89
N GLU A 26 11.74 -12.04 -7.44
CA GLU A 26 12.57 -11.75 -8.64
C GLU A 26 11.66 -11.54 -9.86
N LYS A 27 10.98 -10.39 -9.82
CA LYS A 27 10.17 -10.10 -11.01
C LYS A 27 10.80 -8.99 -11.85
N ASN A 28 10.73 -9.26 -13.22
CA ASN A 28 11.19 -8.16 -14.09
C ASN A 28 10.14 -7.04 -14.17
N PHE A 29 10.75 -5.88 -14.24
CA PHE A 29 9.80 -4.75 -14.33
C PHE A 29 9.23 -4.66 -15.76
N VAL A 30 7.90 -4.47 -15.77
CA VAL A 30 7.24 -4.37 -17.10
C VAL A 30 6.60 -2.98 -17.20
N ASN A 31 6.74 -2.49 -18.51
CA ASN A 31 6.11 -1.17 -18.75
C ASN A 31 4.78 -1.33 -19.51
N ASN A 32 3.86 -0.46 -19.16
CA ASN A 32 2.58 -0.34 -19.90
C ASN A 32 1.78 -1.64 -19.87
N SER A 33 1.86 -2.26 -18.74
CA SER A 33 1.11 -3.54 -18.64
C SER A 33 -0.21 -3.33 -17.90
N LEU A 34 -0.41 -2.13 -17.43
CA LEU A 34 -1.66 -1.88 -16.68
C LEU A 34 -2.64 -1.14 -17.59
N ASP A 35 -3.95 -1.37 -17.29
CA ASP A 35 -4.98 -0.60 -18.03
C ASP A 35 -4.91 0.89 -17.71
N ASN A 36 -4.96 1.65 -18.78
CA ASN A 36 -4.98 3.10 -18.58
C ASN A 36 -6.41 3.59 -18.33
N LEU A 37 -6.65 3.84 -17.09
CA LEU A 37 -8.04 4.20 -16.72
C LEU A 37 -8.15 5.72 -16.53
N GLY A 38 -7.05 6.43 -16.88
CA GLY A 38 -7.08 7.90 -16.75
C GLY A 38 -7.12 8.35 -15.28
N ILE A 39 -7.76 9.54 -15.07
CA ILE A 39 -7.90 10.08 -13.69
C ILE A 39 -9.39 10.22 -13.38
N TYR A 40 -9.68 10.40 -12.10
CA TYR A 40 -11.06 10.74 -11.72
C TYR A 40 -11.29 12.23 -11.97
N GLN A 41 -12.10 12.57 -13.02
CA GLN A 41 -12.21 13.98 -13.48
C GLN A 41 -13.02 14.81 -12.48
N ASN A 42 -13.81 14.18 -11.70
CA ASN A 42 -14.70 14.97 -10.83
C ASN A 42 -14.26 14.88 -9.37
N TRP A 43 -13.13 14.29 -9.19
CA TRP A 43 -12.67 14.18 -7.78
C TRP A 43 -12.05 15.51 -7.34
N THR A 44 -12.41 15.86 -6.06
CA THR A 44 -11.73 16.99 -5.37
C THR A 44 -10.80 16.48 -4.27
N ILE A 45 -10.03 17.49 -3.76
CA ILE A 45 -9.13 17.11 -2.64
C ILE A 45 -9.96 16.47 -1.51
N ALA A 46 -11.13 16.90 -1.25
CA ALA A 46 -11.98 16.33 -0.18
C ALA A 46 -12.36 14.88 -0.50
N ASP A 47 -12.54 14.61 -1.69
CA ASP A 47 -12.89 13.23 -2.09
C ASP A 47 -11.71 12.27 -1.85
N VAL A 48 -10.62 12.80 -2.13
CA VAL A 48 -9.43 11.94 -1.90
C VAL A 48 -9.28 11.66 -0.41
N ILE A 49 -9.77 12.58 0.43
CA ILE A 49 -9.54 12.45 1.88
C ILE A 49 -10.70 11.66 2.51
N LYS A 50 -11.82 11.56 1.83
CA LYS A 50 -13.06 10.96 2.38
C LYS A 50 -12.95 9.43 2.39
N ASP A 51 -12.15 8.83 1.57
CA ASP A 51 -12.10 7.35 1.50
C ASP A 51 -10.87 6.82 2.24
N LYS A 52 -10.86 7.15 3.54
CA LYS A 52 -9.66 6.81 4.34
C LYS A 52 -9.90 5.53 5.15
N HIS A 53 -11.20 5.10 5.06
CA HIS A 53 -11.41 3.94 5.93
C HIS A 53 -11.45 2.66 5.08
N ALA A 54 -10.58 1.77 5.51
CA ALA A 54 -10.59 0.48 4.77
C ALA A 54 -11.63 -0.46 5.37
N SER A 55 -12.99 0.02 5.20
CA SER A 55 -14.02 -0.88 5.77
C SER A 55 -15.01 -1.28 4.67
N TYR A 56 -15.62 -2.40 4.90
CA TYR A 56 -16.63 -2.98 4.00
C TYR A 56 -17.81 -3.48 4.83
N LYS A 57 -19.02 -2.79 4.50
CA LYS A 57 -20.25 -3.10 5.26
C LYS A 57 -20.02 -2.98 6.76
N GLY A 58 -19.20 -1.93 7.06
CA GLY A 58 -19.05 -1.57 8.49
C GLY A 58 -17.94 -2.36 9.17
N VAL A 59 -17.31 -3.29 8.38
CA VAL A 59 -16.23 -4.10 9.01
C VAL A 59 -14.88 -3.65 8.45
N PRO A 60 -13.90 -3.42 9.37
CA PRO A 60 -12.56 -3.03 8.91
C PRO A 60 -11.88 -4.17 8.14
N SER A 61 -11.16 -3.75 7.11
CA SER A 61 -10.53 -4.74 6.21
C SER A 61 -9.40 -5.49 6.92
N ASP A 62 -8.90 -4.91 8.07
CA ASP A 62 -7.83 -5.62 8.82
C ASP A 62 -8.34 -6.96 9.34
N HIS A 63 -9.63 -6.94 9.50
CA HIS A 63 -10.22 -8.23 9.90
C HIS A 63 -9.83 -9.36 8.93
N CYS A 64 -9.93 -9.11 7.67
CA CYS A 64 -9.61 -10.16 6.69
C CYS A 64 -8.10 -10.39 6.59
N LEU A 65 -7.29 -9.33 6.78
CA LEU A 65 -5.82 -9.55 6.77
C LEU A 65 -5.41 -10.45 7.94
N MET A 66 -6.13 -10.22 9.01
CA MET A 66 -5.77 -11.05 10.18
C MET A 66 -6.22 -12.50 9.95
N GLU A 67 -7.33 -12.63 9.36
CA GLU A 67 -7.83 -14.00 9.13
C GLU A 67 -6.84 -14.81 8.27
N ILE A 68 -6.43 -14.18 7.22
CA ILE A 68 -5.56 -14.96 6.31
C ILE A 68 -4.20 -15.20 6.97
N LEU A 69 -3.77 -14.36 7.86
CA LEU A 69 -2.45 -14.56 8.50
C LEU A 69 -2.55 -15.62 9.60
N ALA A 70 -3.70 -15.67 10.23
CA ALA A 70 -3.78 -16.54 11.42
C ALA A 70 -4.25 -17.94 11.01
N LYS A 71 -4.93 -17.96 9.97
CA LYS A 71 -5.52 -19.28 9.67
C LYS A 71 -4.77 -19.93 8.51
N ASP A 72 -4.61 -21.24 8.40
CA ASP A 72 -3.88 -22.01 7.36
C ASP A 72 -4.62 -21.95 6.01
N CYS A 73 -4.65 -20.71 5.41
CA CYS A 73 -5.17 -20.44 4.05
C CYS A 73 -6.69 -20.60 4.00
N TYR A 74 -7.31 -20.64 5.17
CA TYR A 74 -8.79 -20.59 5.18
C TYR A 74 -9.27 -19.15 4.97
N ILE A 75 -10.30 -19.09 4.01
CA ILE A 75 -10.85 -17.73 3.76
C ILE A 75 -12.38 -17.81 3.96
N SER A 76 -12.84 -16.94 4.90
CA SER A 76 -14.30 -16.95 5.16
C SER A 76 -15.05 -16.32 3.98
N PRO A 77 -16.31 -16.73 3.82
CA PRO A 77 -17.10 -16.16 2.73
C PRO A 77 -17.13 -14.62 2.79
N PHE A 78 -17.14 -14.14 3.99
CA PHE A 78 -17.14 -12.66 4.10
C PHE A 78 -15.83 -12.07 3.55
N CYS A 79 -14.61 -12.60 3.95
CA CYS A 79 -13.33 -12.06 3.47
C CYS A 79 -13.13 -12.31 1.97
N ARG A 80 -13.76 -13.44 1.58
CA ARG A 80 -13.67 -13.67 0.12
C ARG A 80 -14.46 -12.59 -0.63
N GLU A 81 -15.58 -12.28 -0.11
CA GLU A 81 -16.38 -11.24 -0.74
C GLU A 81 -15.71 -9.86 -0.62
N MET A 82 -15.22 -9.53 0.50
CA MET A 82 -14.61 -8.20 0.70
C MET A 82 -13.31 -8.06 -0.10
N MET A 83 -12.48 -9.21 -0.20
CA MET A 83 -11.10 -9.00 -0.70
C MET A 83 -11.00 -9.46 -2.16
N LEU A 84 -11.99 -10.30 -2.62
CA LEU A 84 -11.67 -10.93 -3.93
C LEU A 84 -12.83 -10.70 -4.90
N ALA A 85 -13.95 -10.06 -4.44
CA ALA A 85 -15.09 -9.88 -5.34
C ALA A 85 -14.75 -8.84 -6.43
N PRO A 86 -15.23 -9.09 -7.64
CA PRO A 86 -14.98 -8.17 -8.77
C PRO A 86 -15.73 -6.83 -8.59
N ARG A 87 -15.13 -5.99 -7.72
CA ARG A 87 -15.71 -4.66 -7.45
C ARG A 87 -14.62 -3.60 -7.63
N VAL A 88 -15.24 -2.37 -7.81
CA VAL A 88 -14.26 -1.26 -7.91
C VAL A 88 -14.26 -0.50 -6.58
N ASP A 89 -13.21 -0.77 -5.83
CA ASP A 89 -13.06 -0.08 -4.54
C ASP A 89 -11.97 1.01 -4.65
N LYS A 90 -12.01 1.91 -3.67
CA LYS A 90 -11.03 3.02 -3.73
C LYS A 90 -10.33 3.15 -2.37
N GLY A 91 -9.27 3.80 -2.44
CA GLY A 91 -8.59 4.17 -1.19
C GLY A 91 -7.97 2.96 -0.50
N TYR A 92 -8.03 2.91 0.89
CA TYR A 92 -7.30 1.91 1.70
C TYR A 92 -7.86 0.50 1.45
N LEU A 93 -9.10 0.56 1.25
CA LEU A 93 -9.64 -0.80 1.02
C LEU A 93 -9.02 -1.43 -0.24
N LEU A 94 -8.88 -0.62 -1.28
CA LEU A 94 -8.25 -1.14 -2.52
C LEU A 94 -6.83 -1.62 -2.25
N THR A 95 -6.03 -0.89 -1.46
CA THR A 95 -4.64 -1.34 -1.17
C THR A 95 -4.67 -2.60 -0.29
N HIS A 96 -5.65 -2.73 0.60
CA HIS A 96 -5.72 -3.96 1.44
C HIS A 96 -6.08 -5.17 0.57
N ARG A 97 -6.88 -4.88 -0.38
CA ARG A 97 -7.21 -6.04 -1.23
C ARG A 97 -5.96 -6.55 -1.96
N LEU A 98 -5.10 -5.63 -2.46
CA LEU A 98 -3.85 -6.09 -3.09
C LEU A 98 -2.92 -6.73 -2.06
N LEU A 99 -2.82 -6.06 -0.88
CA LEU A 99 -1.96 -6.66 0.17
C LEU A 99 -2.46 -8.07 0.53
N TYR A 100 -3.73 -8.19 0.59
CA TYR A 100 -4.32 -9.51 0.89
C TYR A 100 -3.83 -10.56 -0.11
N LEU A 101 -3.87 -10.23 -1.40
CA LEU A 101 -3.39 -11.19 -2.42
C LEU A 101 -1.90 -11.49 -2.22
N GLN A 102 -1.15 -10.50 -1.86
CA GLN A 102 0.30 -10.73 -1.67
C GLN A 102 0.55 -11.64 -0.45
N ILE A 103 -0.33 -11.46 0.57
CA ILE A 103 -0.16 -12.36 1.74
C ILE A 103 -0.52 -13.79 1.34
N VAL A 104 -1.56 -13.91 0.56
CA VAL A 104 -1.92 -15.26 0.08
C VAL A 104 -0.72 -15.90 -0.63
N ARG A 105 -0.05 -15.09 -1.49
CA ARG A 105 1.15 -15.61 -2.17
C ARG A 105 2.27 -15.92 -1.16
N LEU A 106 2.43 -15.03 -0.22
CA LEU A 106 3.53 -15.23 0.76
C LEU A 106 3.31 -16.51 1.57
N LYS A 107 2.08 -16.84 1.76
CA LYS A 107 1.80 -18.06 2.57
C LYS A 107 1.69 -19.28 1.67
N GLN A 108 1.79 -19.00 0.35
CA GLN A 108 1.71 -20.10 -0.63
C GLN A 108 0.38 -20.85 -0.51
N CYS A 109 -0.68 -20.07 -0.25
CA CYS A 109 -2.02 -20.66 -0.22
C CYS A 109 -2.47 -21.04 -1.64
N PRO A 110 -3.19 -22.13 -1.73
CA PRO A 110 -3.68 -22.50 -3.08
C PRO A 110 -4.61 -21.42 -3.64
N PHE A 111 -4.23 -20.90 -4.78
CA PHE A 111 -5.02 -19.84 -5.45
C PHE A 111 -4.78 -19.90 -6.96
N ASN A 112 -5.87 -19.77 -7.66
CA ASN A 112 -5.71 -19.79 -9.14
C ASN A 112 -4.79 -18.67 -9.63
N ASN A 113 -3.70 -19.13 -10.33
CA ASN A 113 -2.63 -18.16 -10.72
C ASN A 113 -3.17 -17.12 -11.72
N HIS A 114 -4.00 -17.63 -12.64
CA HIS A 114 -4.55 -16.66 -13.61
C HIS A 114 -5.44 -15.61 -12.92
N LYS A 115 -6.25 -16.10 -12.07
CA LYS A 115 -7.09 -15.15 -11.31
C LYS A 115 -6.23 -14.20 -10.47
N PHE A 116 -5.21 -14.71 -9.86
CA PHE A 116 -4.29 -13.85 -9.08
C PHE A 116 -3.71 -12.74 -9.96
N GLN A 117 -3.24 -13.16 -11.12
CA GLN A 117 -2.62 -12.14 -11.99
C GLN A 117 -3.67 -11.13 -12.48
N ASP A 118 -4.86 -11.65 -12.75
CA ASP A 118 -5.92 -10.73 -13.22
C ASP A 118 -6.31 -9.73 -12.13
N LEU A 119 -6.48 -10.24 -10.95
CA LEU A 119 -6.87 -9.31 -9.86
C LEU A 119 -5.74 -8.32 -9.55
N THR A 120 -4.53 -8.87 -9.57
CA THR A 120 -3.39 -7.96 -9.29
C THR A 120 -3.35 -6.84 -10.34
N ARG A 121 -3.50 -7.22 -11.57
CA ARG A 121 -3.45 -6.19 -12.64
C ARG A 121 -4.62 -5.20 -12.47
N LYS A 122 -5.72 -5.77 -12.21
CA LYS A 122 -6.88 -4.89 -12.03
C LYS A 122 -6.69 -3.92 -10.85
N PHE A 123 -6.36 -4.44 -9.69
CA PHE A 123 -6.15 -3.56 -8.52
C PHE A 123 -5.06 -2.52 -8.80
N CYS A 124 -4.00 -2.97 -9.44
CA CYS A 124 -2.90 -2.00 -9.68
C CYS A 124 -3.31 -0.97 -10.73
N SER A 125 -4.17 -1.36 -11.67
CA SER A 125 -4.66 -0.35 -12.62
C SER A 125 -5.51 0.70 -11.90
N LEU A 126 -6.32 0.24 -11.00
CA LEU A 126 -7.13 1.21 -10.23
C LEU A 126 -6.26 2.09 -9.33
N ILE A 127 -5.26 1.44 -8.80
CA ILE A 127 -4.36 2.23 -7.92
C ILE A 127 -3.61 3.26 -8.78
N LEU A 128 -3.25 2.85 -9.97
CA LEU A 128 -2.57 3.82 -10.84
C LEU A 128 -3.49 5.00 -11.16
N ARG A 129 -4.72 4.70 -11.48
CA ARG A 129 -5.67 5.80 -11.69
C ARG A 129 -5.74 6.74 -10.48
N GLU A 130 -5.73 6.15 -9.20
CA GLU A 130 -5.77 7.02 -8.00
C GLU A 130 -4.48 7.82 -7.83
N THR A 131 -3.47 7.18 -8.22
CA THR A 131 -2.18 7.89 -8.07
C THR A 131 -2.10 9.06 -9.06
N ARG A 132 -2.53 8.90 -10.22
CA ARG A 132 -2.50 10.00 -11.21
C ARG A 132 -3.46 11.12 -10.81
N THR A 133 -4.64 10.67 -10.37
CA THR A 133 -5.59 11.69 -9.88
C THR A 133 -4.96 12.51 -8.76
N ASN A 134 -4.29 11.84 -7.91
CA ASN A 134 -3.61 12.58 -6.82
C ASN A 134 -2.54 13.54 -7.36
N GLN A 135 -1.80 13.01 -8.31
CA GLN A 135 -0.80 13.90 -8.91
C GLN A 135 -1.46 15.12 -9.55
N HIS A 136 -2.56 14.88 -10.22
CA HIS A 136 -3.25 15.99 -10.91
C HIS A 136 -3.75 17.03 -9.90
N LEU A 137 -4.05 16.64 -8.81
CA LEU A 137 -4.58 17.58 -7.81
C LEU A 137 -3.47 18.11 -6.92
N GLY A 138 -2.24 17.90 -7.40
CA GLY A 138 -1.09 18.46 -6.68
C GLY A 138 -0.75 17.69 -5.41
N PHE A 139 -1.24 16.51 -5.48
CA PHE A 139 -0.93 15.64 -4.31
C PHE A 139 -1.51 16.24 -3.02
N PRO A 140 -2.87 16.43 -3.05
CA PRO A 140 -3.62 17.17 -2.03
C PRO A 140 -3.62 16.45 -0.67
N ALA A 141 -3.23 15.14 -0.73
CA ALA A 141 -3.19 14.39 0.55
C ALA A 141 -1.83 13.70 0.71
N HIS A 142 -0.84 14.42 0.99
CA HIS A 142 0.52 14.04 1.45
C HIS A 142 0.48 13.47 2.87
N ASP A 143 -0.88 13.04 3.40
CA ASP A 143 -1.06 12.17 4.59
C ASP A 143 -2.55 11.89 4.79
N ILE A 144 -2.97 10.44 4.70
CA ILE A 144 -3.97 9.97 5.70
C ILE A 144 -3.70 8.49 6.01
N ALA A 145 -3.13 8.11 7.26
CA ALA A 145 -3.69 6.91 7.94
C ALA A 145 -4.32 7.32 9.27
N LEU A 146 -5.57 7.17 9.45
CA LEU A 146 -6.48 6.19 10.08
C LEU A 146 -7.21 6.87 11.25
N GLU A 147 -8.57 6.96 11.12
CA GLU A 147 -9.70 6.55 11.98
C GLU A 147 -9.80 7.46 13.21
N GLN A 148 -10.65 8.55 13.06
CA GLN A 148 -11.59 9.29 13.92
C GLN A 148 -10.92 10.59 14.41
N SER A 149 -11.02 11.67 13.71
CA SER A 149 -11.18 12.91 14.52
C SER A 149 -11.21 14.13 13.58
N LYS A 150 -12.42 14.71 13.34
CA LYS A 150 -12.94 16.10 13.19
C LYS A 150 -11.91 17.13 13.65
N SER A 151 -10.97 17.46 12.81
CA SER A 151 -10.55 18.86 13.10
C SER A 151 -9.81 19.43 11.89
N GLU A 152 -10.45 20.30 11.17
CA GLU A 152 -10.20 21.55 10.41
C GLU A 152 -8.81 22.12 10.70
N LEU A 153 -7.80 21.47 10.04
CA LEU A 153 -6.62 22.34 9.92
C LEU A 153 -5.52 21.57 9.15
N LYS A 154 -5.31 22.00 7.96
CA LYS A 154 -4.21 22.23 7.01
C LYS A 154 -2.94 21.46 7.41
N LEU A 155 -2.75 20.07 6.88
CA LEU A 155 -1.35 19.61 7.04
C LEU A 155 -1.19 18.24 6.37
N ARG A 156 -0.15 18.04 5.40
CA ARG A 156 0.90 17.33 4.64
C ARG A 156 1.25 15.98 5.27
N CYS A 157 0.49 14.92 4.94
CA CYS A 157 0.79 13.50 5.29
C CYS A 157 1.22 12.71 4.04
N HIS A 158 2.42 11.88 3.99
CA HIS A 158 3.24 11.25 2.95
C HIS A 158 2.97 9.75 2.88
N SER A 159 1.92 9.08 3.82
CA SER A 159 1.99 7.60 4.00
C SER A 159 1.05 6.92 3.02
N LYS A 160 0.02 7.70 2.39
CA LYS A 160 -0.97 7.03 1.52
C LYS A 160 -0.37 6.72 0.15
N ARG A 161 0.73 7.40 -0.15
CA ARG A 161 1.24 7.35 -1.54
C ARG A 161 2.38 6.33 -1.65
N LEU A 162 3.05 6.16 -0.55
CA LEU A 162 4.21 5.25 -0.62
C LEU A 162 3.75 3.79 -0.60
N ILE A 163 2.54 3.64 -0.02
CA ILE A 163 2.11 2.22 0.05
C ILE A 163 1.65 1.75 -1.33
N LEU A 164 1.00 2.77 -2.14
CA LEU A 164 0.52 2.37 -3.49
C LEU A 164 1.69 2.06 -4.41
N VAL A 165 2.80 2.88 -4.22
CA VAL A 165 4.00 2.66 -5.05
C VAL A 165 4.69 1.35 -4.64
N VAL A 166 4.60 1.04 -3.43
CA VAL A 166 5.41 -0.11 -2.98
C VAL A 166 4.69 -1.41 -3.38
N LEU A 167 3.33 -1.46 -3.22
CA LEU A 167 2.67 -2.77 -3.42
C LEU A 167 2.65 -3.12 -4.91
N CYS A 168 2.30 -2.13 -5.75
CA CYS A 168 2.27 -2.47 -7.20
C CYS A 168 3.69 -2.50 -7.78
N GLY A 169 4.56 -1.64 -7.26
CA GLY A 169 5.99 -1.78 -7.67
C GLY A 169 6.56 -3.16 -7.38
N LEU A 170 6.18 -3.68 -6.24
CA LEU A 170 6.71 -5.03 -5.91
C LEU A 170 6.17 -6.08 -6.87
N GLU A 171 5.03 -5.70 -7.46
CA GLU A 171 4.48 -6.68 -8.42
C GLU A 171 5.12 -6.50 -9.80
N GLY A 172 6.05 -5.48 -9.93
CA GLY A 172 6.84 -5.41 -11.17
C GLY A 172 6.28 -4.35 -12.13
N TYR A 173 5.34 -3.58 -11.67
CA TYR A 173 4.80 -2.56 -12.58
C TYR A 173 5.62 -1.26 -12.48
N ALA A 174 6.28 -0.93 -13.58
CA ALA A 174 7.29 0.15 -13.57
C ALA A 174 6.60 1.51 -13.64
N GLU A 175 5.28 1.51 -13.91
CA GLU A 175 4.56 2.80 -13.99
C GLU A 175 4.62 3.54 -12.64
N PHE A 176 4.87 2.77 -11.63
CA PHE A 176 4.85 3.41 -10.29
C PHE A 176 6.25 3.87 -9.92
N LEU A 177 7.27 3.63 -10.77
CA LEU A 177 8.66 3.96 -10.42
C LEU A 177 9.19 5.03 -11.37
N ASN A 178 8.35 5.96 -11.66
CA ASN A 178 8.82 7.01 -12.59
C ASN A 178 9.57 8.10 -11.82
N GLU A 179 10.36 8.87 -12.59
CA GLU A 179 11.31 9.83 -11.99
C GLU A 179 10.56 10.95 -11.26
N ASN A 180 9.42 11.35 -11.85
CA ASN A 180 8.65 12.45 -11.20
C ASN A 180 8.17 12.04 -9.79
N TRP A 181 7.64 10.83 -9.72
CA TRP A 181 7.17 10.37 -8.40
C TRP A 181 8.34 10.11 -7.45
N LYS A 182 9.41 9.65 -7.96
CA LYS A 182 10.60 9.48 -7.10
C LYS A 182 11.06 10.82 -6.52
N ASP A 183 11.18 11.82 -7.40
CA ASP A 183 11.64 13.13 -6.91
C ASP A 183 10.67 13.67 -5.83
N GLU A 184 9.47 13.39 -6.13
CA GLU A 184 8.50 13.84 -5.11
C GLU A 184 8.72 13.11 -3.77
N ILE A 185 8.88 11.80 -3.79
CA ILE A 185 9.10 11.03 -2.55
C ILE A 185 10.35 11.53 -1.84
N LEU A 186 11.38 11.87 -2.56
CA LEU A 186 12.62 12.37 -1.93
C LEU A 186 12.38 13.75 -1.30
N SER A 187 11.57 14.47 -1.99
CA SER A 187 11.34 15.83 -1.45
C SER A 187 10.59 15.78 -0.12
N TRP A 188 9.97 14.65 0.14
CA TRP A 188 9.20 14.55 1.41
C TRP A 188 10.11 14.13 2.56
N GLN A 189 11.29 13.66 2.28
CA GLN A 189 12.22 13.20 3.31
C GLN A 189 12.74 14.39 4.13
N THR A 190 12.68 14.18 5.44
CA THR A 190 13.29 15.23 6.29
C THR A 190 14.81 15.27 6.13
N PRO A 191 15.42 16.28 6.68
CA PRO A 191 16.90 16.35 6.57
C PRO A 191 17.57 15.20 7.32
N PHE A 192 16.79 14.58 8.18
CA PHE A 192 17.40 13.46 8.92
C PHE A 192 17.16 12.13 8.19
N GLY A 193 16.48 12.25 7.02
CA GLY A 193 16.36 11.04 6.18
C GLY A 193 15.08 10.24 6.48
N CYS A 194 14.28 10.71 7.45
CA CYS A 194 13.06 9.95 7.82
C CYS A 194 11.82 10.72 7.39
N TYR A 195 10.73 10.04 7.61
CA TYR A 195 9.48 10.66 7.14
C TYR A 195 8.53 10.88 8.32
N LYS A 196 7.94 12.05 8.37
CA LYS A 196 7.04 12.40 9.49
C LYS A 196 5.59 12.08 9.12
N SER A 197 4.79 11.85 10.42
CA SER A 197 3.32 11.78 10.28
C SER A 197 2.67 12.85 11.17
N GLU A 198 2.06 13.94 10.81
CA GLU A 198 1.72 15.15 11.59
C GLU A 198 0.44 14.92 12.39
N ASP A 199 0.04 13.74 13.02
CA ASP A 199 -1.02 13.83 14.07
C ASP A 199 -0.55 13.09 15.32
N GLN A 200 0.07 13.85 16.23
CA GLN A 200 0.50 13.57 17.61
C GLN A 200 -0.69 13.65 18.57
N SER A 201 -2.04 13.51 18.09
CA SER A 201 -3.02 13.54 19.19
C SER A 201 -3.65 12.16 19.37
N ASP A 202 -3.26 11.45 20.49
CA ASP A 202 -3.75 10.60 21.60
C ASP A 202 -4.71 9.53 21.09
N PHE A 203 -4.21 8.27 20.69
CA PHE A 203 -4.44 6.83 20.95
C PHE A 203 -5.53 6.30 20.02
N LYS A 204 -5.05 5.39 19.01
CA LYS A 204 -5.43 3.99 18.73
C LYS A 204 -5.36 3.73 17.22
N ARG A 205 -3.99 3.28 16.79
CA ARG A 205 -3.40 2.15 16.05
C ARG A 205 -2.76 2.67 14.75
N SER A 206 -1.20 2.62 14.68
CA SER A 206 -0.33 1.68 13.94
C SER A 206 0.97 2.37 13.53
N SER A 207 1.25 3.63 14.14
CA SER A 207 2.64 4.00 13.79
C SER A 207 3.32 4.66 14.99
N ASN A 208 4.43 4.00 15.30
CA ASN A 208 5.25 4.52 16.43
C ASN A 208 6.10 5.72 16.00
N VAL A 209 5.92 6.73 16.89
CA VAL A 209 6.83 7.86 16.62
C VAL A 209 8.27 7.42 16.95
N ILE A 210 9.11 7.59 15.93
CA ILE A 210 10.54 7.27 16.15
C ILE A 210 11.35 8.58 16.24
N SER A 211 12.69 8.50 16.49
CA SER A 211 13.54 9.69 16.67
C SER A 211 13.29 10.74 15.57
N PHE A 212 13.37 12.10 16.06
CA PHE A 212 13.35 13.24 15.11
C PHE A 212 11.93 13.49 14.60
N GLY A 213 10.92 12.96 15.37
CA GLY A 213 9.50 13.31 15.07
C GLY A 213 8.96 12.53 13.87
N CYS A 214 9.66 11.44 13.52
CA CYS A 214 9.21 10.61 12.37
C CYS A 214 8.33 9.46 12.87
N THR A 215 7.75 8.81 11.82
CA THR A 215 6.99 7.60 12.20
C THR A 215 7.59 6.37 11.50
N ASP A 216 7.53 5.31 12.24
CA ASP A 216 8.13 4.08 11.67
C ASP A 216 7.37 3.65 10.41
N HIS A 217 6.11 3.80 10.38
CA HIS A 217 5.33 3.37 9.21
C HIS A 217 5.71 4.19 7.98
N ALA A 218 5.69 5.49 8.08
CA ALA A 218 6.02 6.34 6.92
C ALA A 218 7.49 6.17 6.49
N THR A 219 8.26 6.10 7.49
CA THR A 219 9.69 5.92 7.14
C THR A 219 9.92 4.57 6.47
N GLY A 220 9.31 3.55 6.98
CA GLY A 220 9.45 2.22 6.34
C GLY A 220 8.94 2.25 4.89
N LEU A 221 7.88 2.88 4.71
CA LEU A 221 7.33 2.93 3.34
C LEU A 221 8.22 3.77 2.41
N GLY A 222 8.66 4.92 2.93
CA GLY A 222 9.61 5.73 2.11
C GLY A 222 10.83 4.91 1.70
N ALA A 223 11.38 4.24 2.71
CA ALA A 223 12.58 3.42 2.41
C ALA A 223 12.25 2.33 1.38
N ALA A 224 11.13 1.65 1.57
CA ALA A 224 10.76 0.57 0.61
C ALA A 224 10.57 1.15 -0.80
N ALA A 225 9.91 2.26 -0.86
CA ALA A 225 9.67 2.87 -2.19
C ALA A 225 11.00 3.20 -2.88
N LEU A 226 11.90 3.84 -2.14
CA LEU A 226 13.19 4.22 -2.75
C LEU A 226 14.02 2.98 -3.08
N ALA A 227 13.94 2.00 -2.23
CA ALA A 227 14.66 0.74 -2.56
C ALA A 227 14.13 0.15 -3.87
N LEU A 228 12.85 0.20 -4.04
CA LEU A 228 12.29 -0.34 -5.30
C LEU A 228 12.77 0.50 -6.50
N ASN A 229 12.76 1.78 -6.29
CA ASN A 229 13.28 2.64 -7.38
C ASN A 229 14.73 2.30 -7.73
N LEU A 230 15.50 2.14 -6.69
CA LEU A 230 16.90 1.77 -6.92
C LEU A 230 17.00 0.45 -7.69
N ARG A 231 16.21 -0.52 -7.25
CA ARG A 231 16.24 -1.81 -7.95
C ARG A 231 15.85 -1.62 -9.43
N PHE A 232 14.82 -0.86 -9.64
CA PHE A 232 14.39 -0.59 -11.02
C PHE A 232 15.52 0.03 -11.83
N GLU A 233 16.30 0.94 -11.29
CA GLU A 233 17.39 1.63 -12.01
C GLU A 233 18.54 0.67 -12.32
N ILE A 234 18.78 -0.17 -11.36
CA ILE A 234 19.92 -1.09 -11.58
C ILE A 234 19.52 -2.17 -12.60
N SER A 235 18.28 -2.48 -12.67
CA SER A 235 17.83 -3.56 -13.57
C SER A 235 17.69 -3.04 -15.00
N ARG A 236 17.79 -1.69 -15.26
CA ARG A 236 17.66 -1.14 -16.63
C ARG A 236 18.95 -1.38 -17.43
N PRO A 237 18.84 -2.02 -18.53
CA PRO A 237 20.05 -2.17 -19.37
C PRO A 237 20.63 -0.80 -19.77
N ASP A 238 21.89 -0.42 -19.35
CA ASP A 238 22.67 0.79 -19.70
C ASP A 238 22.50 1.16 -21.18
N ASN A 239 21.53 1.99 -21.51
CA ASN A 239 21.63 2.63 -22.85
C ASN A 239 22.78 3.64 -22.88
N ARG A 240 23.87 3.50 -22.17
CA ARG A 240 25.01 4.43 -22.33
C ARG A 240 25.97 3.91 -23.39
N ASN A 241 25.51 3.31 -24.54
CA ASN A 241 26.38 3.26 -25.73
C ASN A 241 25.54 3.47 -26.99
N SER A 242 24.74 4.51 -27.20
CA SER A 242 24.48 4.91 -28.60
C SER A 242 24.87 6.38 -28.80
#